data_AF-Q7WRK9-F1
#
_entry.id   AF-Q7WRK9-F1
#
_cell.length_a   1.000
_cell.length_b   1.000
_cell.length_c   1.000
_cell.angle_alpha   90.00
_cell.angle_beta   90.00
_cell.angle_gamma   90.00
#
_symmetry.space_group_name_H-M   'P 1'
#
loop_
_entity.id
_entity.type
_entity.pdbx_description
1 polymer ?
#
loop_
_entity_poly.entity_id
_entity_poly.type
_entity_poly.pdbx_seq_one_letter_code
_entity_poly.pdbx_strand_id
1 'polypeptide(L)'
;SADAKGAPIGTEDLASLRKYVADANKRIDATLAITQNVSCIAADAVAGMVCENTGMTQPGGNCYPTRRMAACLRDGEIILRYVSYALLAGDPSVLDDRCLNGLKETYLALGVPLANAIRAVEIMKIATVAIMTETNTGRKMFDGINSGSGAQCKEIASE
;
A
#
# COMPACT_ATOMS: atom_id res chain seq x y z
N SER A 1 -16.89 5.93 -20.21
CA SER A 1 -18.08 5.79 -19.34
C SER A 1 -19.34 5.73 -20.20
N ALA A 2 -20.41 5.14 -19.67
CA ALA A 2 -21.72 5.10 -20.33
C ALA A 2 -22.30 6.51 -20.57
N ASP A 3 -22.11 7.41 -19.59
CA ASP A 3 -22.50 8.82 -19.64
C ASP A 3 -21.88 9.58 -20.82
N ALA A 4 -20.57 9.46 -21.03
CA ALA A 4 -19.89 10.12 -22.16
C ALA A 4 -20.37 9.66 -23.54
N LYS A 5 -21.00 8.47 -23.61
CA LYS A 5 -21.58 7.91 -24.83
C LYS A 5 -23.08 8.22 -24.96
N GLY A 6 -23.71 8.78 -23.93
CA GLY A 6 -25.16 8.95 -23.86
C GLY A 6 -25.94 7.63 -23.99
N ALA A 7 -25.34 6.51 -23.58
CA ALA A 7 -25.87 5.17 -23.79
C ALA A 7 -26.00 4.42 -22.45
N PRO A 8 -26.93 3.45 -22.33
CA PRO A 8 -26.98 2.58 -21.15
C PRO A 8 -25.72 1.71 -21.06
N ILE A 9 -25.49 1.16 -19.87
CA ILE A 9 -24.38 0.23 -19.59
C ILE A 9 -24.51 -1.01 -20.49
N GLY A 10 -23.44 -1.34 -21.23
CA GLY A 10 -23.43 -2.46 -22.16
C GLY A 10 -23.29 -3.83 -21.47
N THR A 11 -23.47 -4.91 -22.23
CA THR A 11 -23.34 -6.30 -21.72
C THR A 11 -21.94 -6.61 -21.20
N GLU A 12 -20.89 -6.09 -21.84
CA GLU A 12 -19.50 -6.26 -21.42
C GLU A 12 -19.19 -5.49 -20.13
N ASP A 13 -19.69 -4.26 -20.00
CA ASP A 13 -19.55 -3.45 -18.77
C ASP A 13 -20.26 -4.15 -17.59
N LEU A 14 -21.46 -4.70 -17.83
CA LEU A 14 -22.19 -5.50 -16.82
C LEU A 14 -21.44 -6.79 -16.44
N ALA A 15 -20.80 -7.46 -17.40
CA ALA A 15 -19.97 -8.63 -17.11
C ALA A 15 -18.77 -8.27 -16.21
N SER A 16 -18.12 -7.13 -16.49
CA SER A 16 -17.02 -6.61 -15.68
C SER A 16 -17.47 -6.26 -14.26
N LEU A 17 -18.64 -5.62 -14.10
CA LEU A 17 -19.23 -5.33 -12.79
C LEU A 17 -19.60 -6.61 -12.01
N ARG A 18 -20.11 -7.64 -12.70
CA ARG A 18 -20.37 -8.95 -12.06
C ARG A 18 -19.09 -9.60 -11.57
N LYS A 19 -18.02 -9.57 -12.36
CA LYS A 19 -16.70 -10.06 -11.94
C LYS A 19 -16.19 -9.28 -10.73
N TYR A 20 -16.28 -7.95 -10.76
CA TYR A 20 -15.92 -7.10 -9.62
C TYR A 20 -16.65 -7.54 -8.34
N VAL A 21 -17.96 -7.77 -8.39
CA VAL A 21 -18.72 -8.26 -7.22
C VAL A 21 -18.29 -9.67 -6.80
N ALA A 22 -18.04 -10.57 -7.76
CA ALA A 22 -17.61 -11.94 -7.48
C ALA A 22 -16.25 -11.99 -6.76
N ASP A 23 -15.32 -11.09 -7.10
CA ASP A 23 -14.00 -10.99 -6.48
C ASP A 23 -13.99 -10.14 -5.19
N ALA A 24 -15.15 -9.70 -4.67
CA ALA A 24 -15.22 -8.79 -3.52
C ALA A 24 -14.59 -9.36 -2.24
N ASN A 25 -14.82 -10.64 -1.94
CA ASN A 25 -14.23 -11.28 -0.76
C ASN A 25 -12.70 -11.28 -0.82
N LYS A 26 -12.11 -11.53 -2.00
CA LYS A 26 -10.65 -11.49 -2.18
C LYS A 26 -10.08 -10.11 -1.85
N ARG A 27 -10.76 -9.03 -2.30
CA ARG A 27 -10.33 -7.65 -2.02
C ARG A 27 -10.51 -7.28 -0.55
N ILE A 28 -11.57 -7.75 0.10
CA ILE A 28 -11.78 -7.55 1.54
C ILE A 28 -10.69 -8.26 2.35
N ASP A 29 -10.36 -9.51 2.04
CA ASP A 29 -9.30 -10.27 2.71
C ASP A 29 -7.93 -9.61 2.54
N ALA A 30 -7.62 -9.15 1.32
CA ALA A 30 -6.39 -8.42 1.04
C ALA A 30 -6.30 -7.09 1.80
N THR A 31 -7.38 -6.31 1.83
CA THR A 31 -7.45 -5.05 2.60
C THR A 31 -7.33 -5.30 4.11
N LEU A 32 -7.92 -6.38 4.62
CA LEU A 32 -7.80 -6.76 6.02
C LEU A 32 -6.35 -7.12 6.38
N ALA A 33 -5.66 -7.87 5.52
CA ALA A 33 -4.26 -8.23 5.70
C ALA A 33 -3.35 -6.98 5.80
N ILE A 34 -3.58 -5.97 4.95
CA ILE A 34 -2.87 -4.68 5.04
C ILE A 34 -3.20 -3.96 6.34
N THR A 35 -4.48 -3.81 6.66
CA THR A 35 -4.95 -3.01 7.80
C THR A 35 -4.46 -3.57 9.14
N GLN A 36 -4.43 -4.90 9.28
CA GLN A 36 -3.94 -5.56 10.49
C GLN A 36 -2.42 -5.46 10.67
N ASN A 37 -1.66 -5.22 9.59
CA ASN A 37 -0.20 -5.21 9.60
C ASN A 37 0.41 -3.84 9.28
N VAL A 38 -0.38 -2.77 9.17
CA VAL A 38 0.04 -1.47 8.63
C VAL A 38 1.26 -0.89 9.35
N SER A 39 1.24 -0.84 10.69
CA SER A 39 2.34 -0.27 11.48
C SER A 39 3.59 -1.15 11.41
N CYS A 40 3.44 -2.47 11.31
CA CYS A 40 4.57 -3.38 11.14
C CYS A 40 5.21 -3.21 9.76
N ILE A 41 4.41 -3.15 8.69
CA ILE A 41 4.89 -2.96 7.31
C ILE A 41 5.62 -1.61 7.19
N ALA A 42 5.03 -0.53 7.72
CA ALA A 42 5.65 0.79 7.69
C ALA A 42 6.95 0.84 8.50
N ALA A 43 6.98 0.23 9.68
CA ALA A 43 8.19 0.17 10.52
C ALA A 43 9.31 -0.64 9.85
N ASP A 44 9.00 -1.81 9.30
CA ASP A 44 9.98 -2.65 8.60
C ASP A 44 10.54 -1.94 7.37
N ALA A 45 9.70 -1.23 6.61
CA ALA A 45 10.12 -0.48 5.43
C ALA A 45 11.02 0.71 5.77
N VAL A 46 10.65 1.51 6.77
CA VAL A 46 11.48 2.65 7.21
C VAL A 46 12.80 2.14 7.82
N ALA A 47 12.77 1.08 8.60
CA ALA A 47 13.98 0.45 9.14
C ALA A 47 14.90 -0.07 8.03
N GLY A 48 14.35 -0.80 7.04
CA GLY A 48 15.11 -1.31 5.90
C GLY A 48 15.76 -0.19 5.08
N MET A 49 14.99 0.85 4.75
CA MET A 49 15.50 2.04 4.06
C MET A 49 16.63 2.74 4.84
N VAL A 50 16.49 2.90 6.16
CA VAL A 50 17.50 3.52 7.02
C VAL A 50 18.75 2.65 7.15
N CYS A 51 18.60 1.32 7.18
CA CYS A 51 19.73 0.39 7.18
C CYS A 51 20.54 0.48 5.89
N GLU A 52 19.88 0.67 4.74
CA GLU A 52 20.53 0.90 3.45
C GLU A 52 21.17 2.30 3.35
N ASN A 53 20.68 3.28 4.13
CA ASN A 53 21.17 4.66 4.13
C ASN A 53 21.34 5.21 5.56
N THR A 54 22.42 4.79 6.23
CA THR A 54 22.68 5.10 7.65
C THR A 54 22.87 6.59 7.96
N GLY A 55 23.13 7.42 6.94
CA GLY A 55 23.21 8.88 7.07
C GLY A 55 21.86 9.55 7.38
N MET A 56 20.73 8.86 7.17
CA MET A 56 19.41 9.44 7.36
C MET A 56 19.06 9.77 8.81
N THR A 57 19.63 9.04 9.78
CA THR A 57 19.38 9.24 11.22
C THR A 57 20.44 10.08 11.92
N GLN A 58 21.48 10.50 11.20
CA GLN A 58 22.52 11.39 11.74
C GLN A 58 22.08 12.86 11.67
N PRO A 59 22.71 13.77 12.43
CA PRO A 59 22.47 15.20 12.29
C PRO A 59 22.59 15.67 10.83
N GLY A 60 21.55 16.36 10.34
CA GLY A 60 21.42 16.76 8.93
C GLY A 60 20.70 15.74 8.03
N GLY A 61 20.48 14.52 8.50
CA GLY A 61 19.71 13.49 7.82
C GLY A 61 18.19 13.71 7.90
N ASN A 62 17.46 13.16 6.93
CA ASN A 62 16.02 13.42 6.79
C ASN A 62 15.11 12.60 7.72
N CYS A 63 15.66 11.64 8.47
CA CYS A 63 14.99 10.94 9.56
C CYS A 63 15.48 11.42 10.94
N TYR A 64 16.31 12.46 11.00
CA TYR A 64 16.74 13.13 12.23
C TYR A 64 16.06 14.50 12.36
N PRO A 65 15.63 14.93 13.55
CA PRO A 65 15.53 14.18 14.80
C PRO A 65 14.28 13.26 14.81
N THR A 66 13.95 12.68 15.96
CA THR A 66 12.81 11.75 16.16
C THR A 66 11.48 12.22 15.56
N ARG A 67 11.20 13.53 15.53
CA ARG A 67 10.01 14.09 14.87
C ARG A 67 9.96 13.79 13.36
N ARG A 68 11.10 13.82 12.66
CA ARG A 68 11.17 13.49 11.23
C ARG A 68 11.05 11.99 10.99
N MET A 69 11.63 11.16 11.87
CA MET A 69 11.39 9.71 11.86
C MET A 69 9.90 9.39 11.99
N ALA A 70 9.21 10.01 12.95
CA ALA A 70 7.78 9.83 13.14
C ALA A 70 6.96 10.29 11.92
N ALA A 71 7.38 11.37 11.25
CA ALA A 71 6.75 11.80 10.00
C ALA A 71 6.94 10.77 8.88
N CYS A 72 8.14 10.20 8.73
CA CYS A 72 8.42 9.16 7.73
C CYS A 72 7.57 7.89 7.95
N LEU A 73 7.45 7.44 9.21
CA LEU A 73 6.58 6.31 9.57
C LEU A 73 5.10 6.61 9.25
N ARG A 74 4.62 7.79 9.65
CA ARG A 74 3.24 8.23 9.37
C ARG A 74 2.95 8.29 7.87
N ASP A 75 3.88 8.79 7.07
CA ASP A 75 3.72 8.85 5.62
C ASP A 75 3.60 7.44 5.02
N GLY A 76 4.38 6.47 5.50
CA GLY A 76 4.23 5.05 5.12
C GLY A 76 2.85 4.47 5.46
N GLU A 77 2.34 4.73 6.66
CA GLU A 77 0.99 4.30 7.05
C GLU A 77 -0.11 4.97 6.22
N ILE A 78 0.05 6.25 5.88
CA ILE A 78 -0.90 6.97 5.01
C ILE A 78 -0.93 6.35 3.61
N ILE A 79 0.24 6.05 3.03
CA ILE A 79 0.33 5.41 1.72
C ILE A 79 -0.36 4.05 1.74
N LEU A 80 -0.05 3.18 2.72
CA LEU A 80 -0.69 1.87 2.86
C LEU A 80 -2.20 1.95 3.04
N ARG A 81 -2.70 2.97 3.76
CA ARG A 81 -4.13 3.21 3.92
C ARG A 81 -4.80 3.63 2.61
N TYR A 82 -4.16 4.48 1.80
CA TYR A 82 -4.73 4.85 0.50
C TYR A 82 -4.62 3.71 -0.52
N VAL A 83 -3.60 2.86 -0.43
CA VAL A 83 -3.52 1.61 -1.19
C VAL A 83 -4.67 0.68 -0.81
N SER A 84 -5.02 0.55 0.47
CA SER A 84 -6.15 -0.29 0.89
C SER A 84 -7.51 0.26 0.44
N TYR A 85 -7.65 1.59 0.34
CA TYR A 85 -8.83 2.22 -0.27
C TYR A 85 -8.94 1.94 -1.76
N ALA A 86 -7.84 2.12 -2.50
CA ALA A 86 -7.79 1.82 -3.93
C ALA A 86 -8.10 0.33 -4.20
N LEU A 87 -7.54 -0.56 -3.38
CA LEU A 87 -7.77 -1.99 -3.48
C LEU A 87 -9.24 -2.34 -3.22
N LEU A 88 -9.85 -1.79 -2.17
CA LEU A 88 -11.25 -2.06 -1.86
C LEU A 88 -12.19 -1.52 -2.95
N ALA A 89 -11.89 -0.33 -3.49
CA ALA A 89 -12.65 0.30 -4.57
C ALA A 89 -12.44 -0.37 -5.93
N GLY A 90 -11.34 -1.10 -6.12
CA GLY A 90 -10.91 -1.62 -7.43
C GLY A 90 -10.54 -0.52 -8.43
N ASP A 91 -10.14 0.66 -7.94
CA ASP A 91 -9.83 1.84 -8.73
C ASP A 91 -8.78 2.71 -8.00
N PRO A 92 -7.64 3.05 -8.65
CA PRO A 92 -6.57 3.83 -8.01
C PRO A 92 -6.88 5.32 -7.84
N SER A 93 -7.98 5.85 -8.39
CA SER A 93 -8.30 7.30 -8.37
C SER A 93 -8.19 7.94 -6.98
N VAL A 94 -8.63 7.25 -5.93
CA VAL A 94 -8.56 7.77 -4.55
C VAL A 94 -7.12 7.89 -4.06
N LEU A 95 -6.23 6.97 -4.45
CA LEU A 95 -4.80 7.03 -4.16
C LEU A 95 -4.16 8.20 -4.92
N ASP A 96 -4.44 8.30 -6.21
CA ASP A 96 -3.88 9.34 -7.08
C ASP A 96 -4.27 10.75 -6.62
N ASP A 97 -5.57 11.00 -6.46
CA ASP A 97 -6.11 12.33 -6.18
C ASP A 97 -5.81 12.83 -4.77
N ARG A 98 -5.82 11.92 -3.78
CA ARG A 98 -5.76 12.31 -2.36
C ARG A 98 -4.41 12.08 -1.70
N CYS A 99 -3.61 11.16 -2.23
CA CYS A 99 -2.32 10.81 -1.62
C CYS A 99 -1.13 11.20 -2.50
N LEU A 100 -1.18 10.94 -3.81
CA LEU A 100 -0.02 11.11 -4.69
C LEU A 100 0.05 12.49 -5.33
N ASN A 101 -1.10 13.12 -5.59
CA ASN A 101 -1.15 14.45 -6.19
C ASN A 101 -0.41 15.49 -5.33
N GLY A 102 0.64 16.09 -5.89
CA GLY A 102 1.49 17.07 -5.20
C GLY A 102 2.49 16.49 -4.19
N LEU A 103 2.53 15.15 -4.00
CA LEU A 103 3.41 14.52 -3.01
C LEU A 103 4.89 14.67 -3.38
N LYS A 104 5.20 14.53 -4.67
CA LYS A 104 6.58 14.69 -5.18
C LYS A 104 7.10 16.09 -4.91
N GLU A 105 6.31 17.10 -5.24
CA GLU A 105 6.61 18.52 -5.04
C GLU A 105 6.77 18.83 -3.55
N THR A 106 5.92 18.24 -2.71
CA THR A 106 6.00 18.35 -1.25
C THR A 106 7.31 17.77 -0.71
N TYR A 107 7.69 16.56 -1.15
CA TYR A 107 8.95 15.94 -0.75
C TYR A 107 10.17 16.74 -1.19
N LEU A 108 10.17 17.26 -2.43
CA LEU A 108 11.24 18.14 -2.90
C LEU A 108 11.33 19.43 -2.07
N ALA A 109 10.20 20.07 -1.76
CA ALA A 109 10.17 21.29 -0.95
C ALA A 109 10.63 21.07 0.50
N LEU A 110 10.38 19.88 1.06
CA LEU A 110 10.82 19.50 2.41
C LEU A 110 12.26 18.97 2.45
N GLY A 111 12.93 18.83 1.30
CA GLY A 111 14.28 18.29 1.19
C GLY A 111 14.36 16.77 1.39
N VAL A 112 13.23 16.06 1.24
CA VAL A 112 13.15 14.60 1.33
C VAL A 112 13.68 13.98 0.02
N PRO A 113 14.68 13.10 0.06
CA PRO A 113 15.23 12.49 -1.15
C PRO A 113 14.22 11.50 -1.71
N LEU A 114 13.78 11.73 -2.95
CA LEU A 114 12.77 10.88 -3.60
C LEU A 114 13.23 9.43 -3.73
N ALA A 115 14.52 9.18 -3.94
CA ALA A 115 15.07 7.82 -4.01
C ALA A 115 14.80 7.01 -2.73
N ASN A 116 14.91 7.66 -1.56
CA ASN A 116 14.63 7.01 -0.28
C ASN A 116 13.13 6.74 -0.12
N ALA A 117 12.28 7.72 -0.47
CA ALA A 117 10.83 7.54 -0.42
C ALA A 117 10.35 6.40 -1.34
N ILE A 118 10.86 6.34 -2.57
CA ILE A 118 10.60 5.23 -3.52
C ILE A 118 11.04 3.90 -2.91
N ARG A 119 12.25 3.86 -2.34
CA ARG A 119 12.79 2.64 -1.73
C ARG A 119 11.93 2.15 -0.56
N ALA A 120 11.45 3.04 0.29
CA ALA A 120 10.51 2.67 1.36
C ALA A 120 9.23 2.05 0.78
N VAL A 121 8.67 2.63 -0.29
CA VAL A 121 7.46 2.09 -0.96
C VAL A 121 7.73 0.71 -1.57
N GLU A 122 8.90 0.46 -2.17
CA GLU A 122 9.29 -0.86 -2.67
C GLU A 122 9.33 -1.91 -1.55
N ILE A 123 9.93 -1.58 -0.40
CA ILE A 123 9.99 -2.50 0.74
C ILE A 123 8.57 -2.73 1.30
N MET A 124 7.75 -1.69 1.40
CA MET A 124 6.33 -1.83 1.80
C MET A 124 5.57 -2.76 0.84
N LYS A 125 5.79 -2.66 -0.48
CA LYS A 125 5.19 -3.55 -1.49
C LYS A 125 5.62 -5.00 -1.25
N ILE A 126 6.93 -5.25 -1.10
CA ILE A 126 7.46 -6.60 -0.88
C ILE A 126 6.85 -7.21 0.40
N ALA A 127 6.84 -6.45 1.50
CA ALA A 127 6.28 -6.91 2.77
C ALA A 127 4.77 -7.19 2.67
N THR A 128 4.01 -6.31 2.00
CA THR A 128 2.56 -6.46 1.80
C THR A 128 2.25 -7.71 0.97
N VAL A 129 2.94 -7.90 -0.16
CA VAL A 129 2.79 -9.08 -1.01
C VAL A 129 3.14 -10.36 -0.26
N ALA A 130 4.20 -10.34 0.55
CA ALA A 130 4.61 -11.50 1.34
C ALA A 130 3.56 -11.89 2.39
N ILE A 131 2.90 -10.90 3.01
CA ILE A 131 1.80 -11.11 3.96
C ILE A 131 0.58 -11.68 3.23
N MET A 132 0.18 -11.08 2.10
CA MET A 132 -0.99 -11.52 1.34
C MET A 132 -0.84 -12.94 0.75
N THR A 133 0.38 -13.32 0.39
CA THR A 133 0.67 -14.64 -0.22
C THR A 133 1.13 -15.70 0.78
N GLU A 134 1.13 -15.38 2.08
CA GLU A 134 1.59 -16.26 3.17
C GLU A 134 3.04 -16.75 3.00
N THR A 135 3.87 -16.00 2.29
CA THR A 135 5.30 -16.31 2.09
C THR A 135 6.20 -15.70 3.17
N ASN A 136 5.63 -14.89 4.07
CA ASN A 136 6.33 -14.37 5.25
C ASN A 136 6.45 -15.46 6.34
N THR A 137 7.48 -16.29 6.24
CA THR A 137 7.73 -17.40 7.18
C THR A 137 8.14 -16.97 8.60
N GLY A 138 8.31 -15.67 8.86
CA GLY A 138 8.93 -15.14 10.09
C GLY A 138 7.97 -14.69 11.19
N ARG A 139 6.71 -14.35 10.88
CA ARG A 139 5.73 -13.88 11.88
C ARG A 139 4.55 -14.83 12.00
N LYS A 140 4.70 -15.89 12.81
CA LYS A 140 3.61 -16.82 13.20
C LYS A 140 2.56 -16.20 14.15
N MET A 141 2.41 -14.88 14.17
CA MET A 141 1.58 -14.17 15.17
C MET A 141 0.09 -14.17 14.81
N PHE A 142 -0.28 -14.63 13.61
CA PHE A 142 -1.67 -14.61 13.10
C PHE A 142 -2.13 -15.95 12.50
N ASP A 143 -1.48 -17.07 12.83
CA ASP A 143 -1.96 -18.41 12.46
C ASP A 143 -3.40 -18.58 12.99
N GLY A 144 -4.38 -18.59 12.08
CA GLY A 144 -5.81 -18.76 12.39
C GLY A 144 -6.67 -17.50 12.47
N ILE A 145 -6.14 -16.29 12.21
CA ILE A 145 -6.94 -15.04 12.19
C ILE A 145 -7.43 -14.67 10.77
N ASN A 146 -6.77 -15.16 9.73
CA ASN A 146 -7.24 -15.02 8.35
C ASN A 146 -8.16 -16.20 8.00
N SER A 147 -9.48 -15.96 7.99
CA SER A 147 -10.48 -16.91 7.48
C SER A 147 -10.44 -17.08 5.96
N GLY A 148 -9.71 -16.19 5.25
CA GLY A 148 -9.40 -16.32 3.83
C GLY A 148 -8.03 -16.96 3.66
N SER A 149 -7.97 -18.13 3.00
CA SER A 149 -6.67 -18.75 2.69
C SER A 149 -5.87 -17.80 1.78
N GLY A 150 -4.62 -17.48 2.12
CA GLY A 150 -3.72 -16.65 1.30
C GLY A 150 -3.53 -17.16 -0.13
N ALA A 151 -3.96 -18.38 -0.45
CA ALA A 151 -4.10 -18.89 -1.81
C ALA A 151 -5.00 -18.02 -2.71
N GLN A 152 -6.03 -17.35 -2.18
CA GLN A 152 -6.96 -16.53 -2.97
C GLN A 152 -6.42 -15.12 -3.27
N CYS A 153 -5.51 -14.60 -2.45
CA CYS A 153 -4.89 -13.29 -2.63
C CYS A 153 -3.72 -13.29 -3.61
N LYS A 154 -3.28 -14.46 -4.10
CA LYS A 154 -2.14 -14.58 -5.04
C LYS A 154 -2.39 -13.89 -6.38
N GLU A 155 -3.63 -13.93 -6.88
CA GLU A 155 -4.00 -13.26 -8.13
C GLU A 155 -3.91 -11.73 -7.96
N ILE A 156 -4.44 -11.19 -6.87
CA ILE A 156 -4.36 -9.76 -6.53
C ILE A 156 -2.91 -9.30 -6.29
N ALA A 157 -2.09 -10.15 -5.66
CA ALA A 157 -0.69 -9.84 -5.40
C ALA A 157 0.20 -9.85 -6.67
N SER A 158 -0.30 -10.39 -7.77
CA SER A 158 0.41 -10.47 -9.06
C SER A 158 0.10 -9.32 -10.03
N GLU A 159 -0.96 -8.55 -9.75
CA GLU A 159 -1.32 -7.30 -10.44
C GLU A 159 -0.47 -6.12 -9.93
#